data_AF-A0A2V6TX91-F1
#
_entry.id   AF-A0A2V6TX91-F1
#
_cell.length_a   1.000
_cell.length_b   1.000
_cell.length_c   1.000
_cell.angle_alpha   90.00
_cell.angle_beta   90.00
_cell.angle_gamma   90.00
#
_symmetry.space_group_name_H-M   'P 1'
#
loop_
_entity.id
_entity.type
_entity.pdbx_description
1 polymer ?
#
loop_
_entity_poly.entity_id
_entity_poly.type
_entity_poly.pdbx_seq_one_letter_code
_entity_poly.pdbx_strand_id
1 'polypeptide(L)'
;RVVPDARHIRLDTGFEKGRLYQATYTAVGAPVVGLGIAALRDAVAWLKHGTAREGNPAPGLVRYGYAYGRSQTGRLLRTLVYHDLNVDEQGREALDGISANVAGGLRGEFNQRFGQNSKDRPH
;
A
#
# COMPACT_ATOMS: atom_id res chain seq x y z
N ARG A 1 6.92 -17.87 -36.05
CA ARG A 1 8.01 -16.84 -36.08
C ARG A 1 8.05 -16.19 -34.71
N VAL A 2 9.22 -15.93 -34.14
CA VAL A 2 9.36 -15.17 -32.90
C VAL A 2 9.06 -13.70 -33.20
N VAL A 3 8.22 -13.08 -32.36
CA VAL A 3 7.87 -11.66 -32.45
C VAL A 3 8.29 -11.01 -31.14
N PRO A 4 9.01 -9.87 -31.15
CA PRO A 4 9.30 -9.13 -29.94
C PRO A 4 8.01 -8.74 -29.18
N ASP A 5 7.92 -9.11 -27.91
CA ASP A 5 6.84 -8.72 -26.98
C ASP A 5 7.47 -8.44 -25.60
N ALA A 6 7.21 -7.25 -25.05
CA ALA A 6 7.73 -6.82 -23.75
C ALA A 6 7.17 -7.62 -22.56
N ARG A 7 6.16 -8.48 -22.78
CA ARG A 7 5.50 -9.29 -21.73
C ARG A 7 5.94 -10.75 -21.71
N HIS A 8 6.85 -11.14 -22.60
CA HIS A 8 7.29 -12.53 -22.73
C HIS A 8 8.82 -12.63 -22.67
N ILE A 9 9.31 -13.66 -21.98
CA ILE A 9 10.74 -14.01 -21.96
C ILE A 9 10.90 -15.31 -22.77
N ARG A 10 11.93 -15.33 -23.61
CA ARG A 10 12.35 -16.51 -24.36
C ARG A 10 13.80 -16.81 -24.05
N LEU A 11 14.08 -18.06 -23.76
CA LEU A 11 15.43 -18.61 -23.70
C LEU A 11 15.62 -19.50 -24.92
N ASP A 12 16.61 -19.22 -25.76
CA ASP A 12 16.79 -19.93 -27.04
C ASP A 12 17.06 -21.43 -26.86
N THR A 13 17.72 -21.81 -25.77
CA THR A 13 17.96 -23.22 -25.41
C THR A 13 16.74 -23.90 -24.81
N GLY A 14 15.67 -23.15 -24.52
CA GLY A 14 14.49 -23.63 -23.78
C GLY A 14 14.71 -23.70 -22.27
N PHE A 15 13.61 -23.86 -21.53
CA PHE A 15 13.62 -24.06 -20.08
C PHE A 15 13.62 -25.56 -19.75
N GLU A 16 14.42 -25.97 -18.78
CA GLU A 16 14.56 -27.36 -18.33
C GLU A 16 13.75 -27.61 -17.06
N LYS A 17 13.10 -28.77 -16.98
CA LYS A 17 12.34 -29.20 -15.80
C LYS A 17 13.26 -29.32 -14.59
N GLY A 18 12.83 -28.77 -13.45
CA GLY A 18 13.55 -28.86 -12.18
C GLY A 18 14.63 -27.81 -11.96
N ARG A 19 14.83 -26.89 -12.91
CA ARG A 19 15.75 -25.75 -12.74
C ARG A 19 15.01 -24.46 -12.37
N LEU A 20 15.70 -23.61 -11.62
CA LEU A 20 15.29 -22.24 -11.36
C LEU A 20 16.03 -21.31 -12.32
N TYR A 21 15.29 -20.41 -12.94
CA TYR A 21 15.83 -19.41 -13.86
C TYR A 21 15.56 -18.03 -13.27
N GLN A 22 16.57 -17.17 -13.28
CA GLN A 22 16.45 -15.78 -12.87
C GLN A 22 16.66 -14.89 -14.08
N ALA A 23 15.69 -14.02 -14.34
CA ALA A 23 15.82 -12.95 -15.32
C ALA A 23 16.01 -11.63 -14.58
N THR A 24 17.09 -10.91 -14.90
CA THR A 24 17.35 -9.57 -14.38
C THR A 24 17.33 -8.59 -15.54
N TYR A 25 16.45 -7.60 -15.44
CA TYR A 25 16.23 -6.59 -16.48
C TYR A 25 15.78 -5.28 -15.86
N THR A 26 15.97 -4.18 -16.57
CA THR A 26 15.41 -2.87 -16.19
C THR A 26 13.95 -2.82 -16.61
N ALA A 27 13.04 -2.90 -15.65
CA ALA A 27 11.61 -2.75 -15.89
C ALA A 27 11.22 -1.27 -16.06
N VAL A 28 10.19 -1.03 -16.88
CA VAL A 28 9.59 0.30 -17.09
C VAL A 28 8.09 0.25 -16.78
N GLY A 29 7.48 1.41 -16.49
CA GLY A 29 6.04 1.49 -16.26
C GLY A 29 5.56 1.01 -14.90
N ALA A 30 6.36 1.19 -13.84
CA ALA A 30 5.88 0.97 -12.47
C ALA A 30 4.63 1.84 -12.23
N PRO A 31 3.50 1.26 -11.80
CA PRO A 31 2.30 2.05 -11.51
C PRO A 31 2.56 2.97 -10.31
N VAL A 32 1.88 4.13 -10.29
CA VAL A 32 1.82 4.96 -9.09
C VAL A 32 0.98 4.21 -8.05
N VAL A 33 1.62 3.85 -6.94
CA VAL A 33 1.02 3.16 -5.80
C VAL A 33 1.26 3.96 -4.53
N GLY A 34 0.59 3.60 -3.43
CA GLY A 34 0.73 4.29 -2.14
C GLY A 34 -0.30 5.41 -1.91
N LEU A 35 -0.91 5.97 -2.95
CA LEU A 35 -1.97 6.99 -2.81
C LEU A 35 -3.17 6.51 -2.00
N GLY A 36 -3.46 5.20 -2.00
CA GLY A 36 -4.51 4.64 -1.15
C GLY A 36 -4.27 4.82 0.35
N ILE A 37 -3.00 4.89 0.79
CA ILE A 37 -2.67 5.17 2.19
C ILE A 37 -3.01 6.62 2.54
N ALA A 38 -2.66 7.57 1.66
CA ALA A 38 -3.00 8.98 1.83
C ALA A 38 -4.53 9.20 1.78
N ALA A 39 -5.23 8.55 0.84
CA ALA A 39 -6.67 8.62 0.74
C ALA A 39 -7.38 8.12 2.02
N LEU A 40 -6.85 7.06 2.66
CA LEU A 40 -7.39 6.57 3.93
C LEU A 40 -7.22 7.60 5.05
N ARG A 41 -6.03 8.21 5.15
CA ARG A 41 -5.76 9.30 6.10
C ARG A 41 -6.73 10.47 5.87
N ASP A 42 -6.82 10.95 4.63
CA ASP A 42 -7.60 12.13 4.28
C ASP A 42 -9.10 11.92 4.48
N ALA A 43 -9.60 10.70 4.20
CA ALA A 43 -10.98 10.35 4.47
C ALA A 43 -11.31 10.43 5.96
N VAL A 44 -10.44 9.90 6.83
CA VAL A 44 -10.65 9.96 8.28
C VAL A 44 -10.52 11.40 8.81
N ALA A 45 -9.52 12.15 8.33
CA ALA A 45 -9.34 13.56 8.69
C ALA A 45 -10.56 14.40 8.26
N TRP A 46 -11.09 14.17 7.06
CA TRP A 46 -12.31 14.82 6.58
C TRP A 46 -13.53 14.46 7.41
N LEU A 47 -13.69 13.20 7.84
CA LEU A 47 -14.78 12.81 8.74
C LEU A 47 -14.71 13.56 10.07
N LYS A 48 -13.51 13.72 10.65
CA LYS A 48 -13.29 14.39 11.94
C LYS A 48 -13.40 15.92 11.86
N HIS A 49 -12.90 16.51 10.77
CA HIS A 49 -12.63 17.95 10.71
C HIS A 49 -13.31 18.67 9.55
N GLY A 50 -13.91 17.94 8.62
CA GLY A 50 -14.61 18.52 7.47
C GLY A 50 -15.88 19.25 7.88
N THR A 51 -16.23 20.25 7.07
CA THR A 51 -17.41 21.10 7.23
C THR A 51 -18.57 20.63 6.36
N ALA A 52 -19.78 21.11 6.64
CA ALA A 52 -20.93 20.86 5.78
C ALA A 52 -20.72 21.35 4.33
N ARG A 53 -19.95 22.44 4.14
CA ARG A 53 -19.62 22.98 2.81
C ARG A 53 -18.71 22.04 2.01
N GLU A 54 -17.86 21.28 2.70
CA GLU A 54 -17.00 20.25 2.12
C GLU A 54 -17.72 18.90 1.99
N GLY A 55 -19.05 18.89 2.19
CA GLY A 55 -19.89 17.70 2.06
C GLY A 55 -19.87 16.76 3.25
N ASN A 56 -19.25 17.12 4.38
CA ASN A 56 -19.26 16.27 5.58
C ASN A 56 -20.71 16.17 6.10
N PRO A 57 -21.29 14.95 6.22
CA PRO A 57 -22.68 14.78 6.63
C PRO A 57 -22.93 15.04 8.13
N ALA A 58 -21.87 15.11 8.95
CA ALA A 58 -21.93 15.16 10.40
C ALA A 58 -20.78 16.00 11.00
N PRO A 59 -20.62 17.27 10.59
CA PRO A 59 -19.47 18.09 10.99
C PRO A 59 -19.42 18.26 12.51
N GLY A 60 -18.26 17.97 13.10
CA GLY A 60 -18.02 18.08 14.55
C GLY A 60 -18.62 16.94 15.40
N LEU A 61 -19.31 15.96 14.81
CA LEU A 61 -19.85 14.82 15.56
C LEU A 61 -18.82 13.67 15.72
N VAL A 62 -17.99 13.42 14.71
CA VAL A 62 -16.95 12.39 14.77
C VAL A 62 -15.73 12.96 15.48
N ARG A 63 -15.46 12.49 16.70
CA ARG A 63 -14.29 12.96 17.49
C ARG A 63 -13.09 12.04 17.36
N TYR A 64 -13.31 10.74 17.22
CA TYR A 64 -12.26 9.72 17.19
C TYR A 64 -12.41 8.81 15.97
N GLY A 65 -11.29 8.49 15.33
CA GLY A 65 -11.17 7.51 14.27
C GLY A 65 -10.20 6.39 14.67
N TYR A 66 -10.70 5.15 14.66
CA TYR A 66 -9.87 3.97 14.94
C TYR A 66 -9.76 3.11 13.69
N ALA A 67 -8.57 2.59 13.40
CA ALA A 67 -8.38 1.63 12.33
C ALA A 67 -8.09 0.23 12.86
N TYR A 68 -8.75 -0.76 12.28
CA TYR A 68 -8.45 -2.17 12.47
C TYR A 68 -8.05 -2.80 11.14
N GLY A 69 -6.97 -3.57 11.15
CA GLY A 69 -6.51 -4.30 9.98
C GLY A 69 -6.00 -5.67 10.39
N ARG A 70 -6.31 -6.69 9.60
CA ARG A 70 -5.91 -8.08 9.83
C ARG A 70 -4.98 -8.55 8.72
N SER A 71 -3.89 -9.22 9.08
CA SER A 71 -2.93 -9.78 8.11
C SER A 71 -2.39 -8.66 7.19
N GLN A 72 -2.64 -8.70 5.87
CA GLN A 72 -2.16 -7.70 4.93
C GLN A 72 -2.65 -6.28 5.23
N THR A 73 -3.91 -6.09 5.64
CA THR A 73 -4.40 -4.74 5.99
C THR A 73 -3.80 -4.25 7.32
N GLY A 74 -3.43 -5.16 8.21
CA GLY A 74 -2.62 -4.82 9.39
C GLY A 74 -1.22 -4.36 9.01
N ARG A 75 -0.59 -4.97 7.99
CA ARG A 75 0.70 -4.49 7.44
C ARG A 75 0.55 -3.12 6.79
N LEU A 76 -0.58 -2.84 6.14
CA LEU A 76 -0.87 -1.52 5.57
C LEU A 76 -0.93 -0.46 6.66
N LEU A 77 -1.65 -0.70 7.76
CA LEU A 77 -1.72 0.25 8.88
C LEU A 77 -0.34 0.47 9.54
N ARG A 78 0.49 -0.56 9.66
CA ARG A 78 1.89 -0.39 10.12
C ARG A 78 2.74 0.41 9.15
N THR A 79 2.49 0.28 7.86
CA THR A 79 3.19 1.03 6.81
C THR A 79 2.80 2.50 6.85
N LEU A 80 1.51 2.79 7.08
CA LEU A 80 1.00 4.15 7.31
C LEU A 80 1.76 4.82 8.47
N VAL A 81 1.83 4.16 9.64
CA VAL A 81 2.54 4.70 10.81
C VAL A 81 4.03 4.85 10.56
N TYR A 82 4.66 3.86 9.93
CA TYR A 82 6.10 3.89 9.65
C TYR A 82 6.52 5.05 8.74
N HIS A 83 5.64 5.46 7.82
CA HIS A 83 5.86 6.60 6.94
C HIS A 83 5.35 7.93 7.50
N ASP A 84 4.92 7.95 8.77
CA ASP A 84 4.33 9.13 9.42
C ASP A 84 3.12 9.71 8.67
N LEU A 85 2.38 8.83 7.98
CA LEU A 85 1.19 9.21 7.20
C LEU A 85 -0.08 9.25 8.05
N ASN A 86 0.03 9.36 9.38
CA ASN A 86 -1.11 9.60 10.25
C ASN A 86 -1.41 11.10 10.45
N VAL A 87 -0.61 11.98 9.85
CA VAL A 87 -0.76 13.43 9.95
C VAL A 87 -1.27 13.98 8.61
N ASP A 88 -2.41 14.66 8.64
CA ASP A 88 -2.99 15.30 7.46
C ASP A 88 -2.18 16.52 7.00
N GLU A 89 -2.55 17.11 5.86
CA GLU A 89 -1.83 18.25 5.28
C GLU A 89 -1.93 19.53 6.11
N GLN A 90 -2.79 19.57 7.14
CA GLN A 90 -2.91 20.67 8.09
C GLN A 90 -2.23 20.37 9.43
N GLY A 91 -1.50 19.26 9.54
CA GLY A 91 -0.77 18.88 10.75
C GLY A 91 -1.62 18.21 11.82
N ARG A 92 -2.81 17.68 11.49
CA ARG A 92 -3.72 17.05 12.46
C ARG A 92 -3.66 15.52 12.34
N GLU A 93 -3.80 14.84 13.47
CA GLU A 93 -3.87 13.37 13.48
C GLU A 93 -5.18 12.86 12.87
N ALA A 94 -5.06 12.00 11.85
CA ALA A 94 -6.20 11.36 11.22
C ALA A 94 -6.78 10.27 12.13
N LEU A 95 -5.97 9.27 12.50
CA LEU A 95 -6.38 8.16 13.37
C LEU A 95 -5.91 8.39 14.80
N ASP A 96 -6.79 8.15 15.75
CA ASP A 96 -6.54 8.23 17.20
C ASP A 96 -6.10 6.87 17.77
N GLY A 97 -6.23 5.80 16.99
CA GLY A 97 -5.73 4.48 17.37
C GLY A 97 -5.73 3.48 16.22
N ILE A 98 -4.77 2.55 16.28
CA ILE A 98 -4.55 1.52 15.25
C ILE A 98 -4.41 0.15 15.92
N SER A 99 -5.19 -0.81 15.43
CA SER A 99 -5.09 -2.24 15.77
C SER A 99 -4.65 -3.04 14.56
N ALA A 100 -3.34 -3.26 14.43
CA ALA A 100 -2.72 -4.07 13.38
C ALA A 100 -2.65 -5.55 13.80
N ASN A 101 -3.78 -6.24 13.67
CA ASN A 101 -3.97 -7.61 14.13
C ASN A 101 -3.30 -8.63 13.20
N VAL A 102 -2.54 -9.58 13.77
CA VAL A 102 -1.84 -10.68 13.08
C VAL A 102 -1.07 -10.25 11.81
N ALA A 103 -0.51 -9.04 11.81
CA ALA A 103 0.22 -8.51 10.65
C ALA A 103 1.60 -9.17 10.43
N GLY A 104 2.05 -10.03 11.35
CA GLY A 104 3.44 -10.52 11.42
C GLY A 104 4.38 -9.41 11.89
N GLY A 105 5.69 -9.52 11.65
CA GLY A 105 6.68 -8.45 11.92
C GLY A 105 6.89 -7.47 10.77
N LEU A 106 6.39 -7.83 9.57
CA LEU A 106 6.68 -7.12 8.33
C LEU A 106 5.74 -5.93 8.08
N ARG A 107 6.20 -5.01 7.24
CA ARG A 107 5.40 -4.03 6.49
C ARG A 107 5.12 -4.59 5.09
N GLY A 108 4.20 -4.00 4.34
CA GLY A 108 3.96 -4.42 2.95
C GLY A 108 4.61 -3.47 1.95
N GLU A 109 4.79 -3.96 0.72
CA GLU A 109 5.36 -3.19 -0.37
C GLU A 109 4.31 -2.28 -1.04
N PHE A 110 3.71 -1.38 -0.26
CA PHE A 110 2.58 -0.54 -0.68
C PHE A 110 2.98 0.78 -1.36
N ASN A 111 4.26 1.15 -1.33
CA ASN A 111 4.80 2.38 -1.94
C ASN A 111 6.19 2.14 -2.58
N GLN A 112 6.36 0.97 -3.20
CA GLN A 112 7.59 0.54 -3.84
C GLN A 112 7.31 0.26 -5.31
N ARG A 113 8.26 0.61 -6.19
CA ARG A 113 8.15 0.29 -7.62
C ARG A 113 8.09 -1.23 -7.79
N PHE A 114 7.04 -1.71 -8.47
CA PHE A 114 6.78 -3.15 -8.67
C PHE A 114 6.66 -3.95 -7.36
N GLY A 115 6.26 -3.28 -6.27
CA GLY A 115 6.05 -3.92 -4.98
C GLY A 115 4.96 -4.99 -5.01
N GLN A 116 5.17 -6.07 -4.25
CA GLN A 116 4.20 -7.12 -4.05
C GLN A 116 3.61 -7.03 -2.63
N ASN A 117 2.35 -6.63 -2.53
CA ASN A 117 1.63 -6.45 -1.26
C ASN A 117 1.60 -7.71 -0.37
N SER A 118 1.72 -8.90 -0.97
CA SER A 118 1.72 -10.20 -0.31
C SER A 118 3.10 -10.83 -0.14
N LYS A 119 4.18 -10.07 -0.36
CA LYS A 119 5.53 -10.62 -0.23
C LYS A 119 5.79 -11.02 1.22
N ASP A 120 6.12 -12.29 1.42
CA ASP A 120 6.35 -12.88 2.75
C ASP A 120 7.81 -13.32 2.99
N ARG A 121 8.70 -13.18 2.01
CA ARG A 121 10.12 -13.55 2.13
C ARG A 121 11.01 -12.31 2.19
N PRO A 122 11.85 -12.16 3.24
CA PRO A 122 12.95 -11.20 3.22
C PRO A 122 13.99 -11.59 2.15
N HIS A 123 14.75 -10.60 1.69
CA HIS A 123 15.88 -10.76 0.77
C HIS A 123 17.00 -11.58 1.41
#